data_AF-A0A919ISN6-F1
#
_entry.id   AF-A0A919ISN6-F1
#
_cell.length_a   1.000
_cell.length_b   1.000
_cell.length_c   1.000
_cell.angle_alpha   90.00
_cell.angle_beta   90.00
_cell.angle_gamma   90.00
#
_symmetry.space_group_name_H-M   'P 1'
#
loop_
_entity.id
_entity.type
_entity.pdbx_description
1 polymer ?
#
loop_
_entity_poly.entity_id
_entity_poly.type
_entity_poly.pdbx_seq_one_letter_code
_entity_poly.pdbx_strand_id
1 'polypeptide(L)'
;MTGPHAVAMAFGPLELMIMSFPADRLNAGVLTTLDRLTRAGQLRIVDILVMRTDPAGQACTVELCDLPGLPADLAWARLATGLITATDLDEAARLVDRDNDALAVLLEHRWLNELAGRVAASEGTIVALTHIPGAPGHARMLTTTS
;
A
#
# COMPACT_ATOMS: atom_id res chain seq x y z
N MET A 1 -33.86 -12.53 14.36
CA MET A 1 -33.65 -12.22 12.93
C MET A 1 -32.24 -11.68 12.79
N THR A 2 -31.26 -12.58 12.68
CA THR A 2 -29.84 -12.21 12.65
C THR A 2 -29.53 -11.77 11.22
N GLY A 3 -29.20 -10.49 11.03
CA GLY A 3 -28.78 -9.96 9.74
C GLY A 3 -27.55 -10.69 9.21
N PRO A 4 -27.25 -10.60 7.90
CA PRO A 4 -26.07 -11.22 7.33
C PRO A 4 -24.86 -10.74 8.13
N HIS A 5 -24.12 -11.69 8.72
CA HIS A 5 -22.77 -11.39 9.18
C HIS A 5 -22.06 -10.88 7.93
N ALA A 6 -21.69 -9.60 7.92
CA ALA A 6 -20.71 -9.13 6.98
C ALA A 6 -19.56 -10.14 7.08
N VAL A 7 -19.30 -10.86 6.00
CA VAL A 7 -18.05 -11.61 5.87
C VAL A 7 -17.00 -10.53 5.95
N ALA A 8 -16.48 -10.28 7.16
CA ALA A 8 -15.32 -9.46 7.35
C ALA A 8 -14.29 -10.09 6.42
N MET A 9 -13.90 -9.37 5.37
CA MET A 9 -12.81 -9.76 4.52
C MET A 9 -11.60 -9.82 5.45
N ALA A 10 -11.33 -10.99 6.01
CA ALA A 10 -10.27 -11.20 6.98
C ALA A 10 -8.97 -11.19 6.21
N PHE A 11 -8.48 -10.00 5.91
CA PHE A 11 -7.14 -9.83 5.37
C PHE A 11 -6.14 -10.32 6.41
N GLY A 12 -5.04 -10.92 5.93
CA GLY A 12 -3.84 -11.02 6.74
C GLY A 12 -3.28 -9.65 7.13
N PRO A 13 -2.16 -9.62 7.84
CA PRO A 13 -1.50 -8.37 8.20
C PRO A 13 -1.29 -7.47 6.97
N LEU A 14 -1.72 -6.22 7.12
CA LEU A 14 -1.66 -5.20 6.08
C LEU A 14 -0.49 -4.25 6.33
N GLU A 15 0.16 -3.82 5.25
CA GLU A 15 1.19 -2.78 5.24
C GLU A 15 0.79 -1.68 4.26
N LEU A 16 0.76 -0.43 4.72
CA LEU A 16 0.61 0.73 3.86
C LEU A 16 2.00 1.23 3.45
N MET A 17 2.31 1.10 2.16
CA MET A 17 3.56 1.57 1.58
C MET A 17 3.31 2.81 0.73
N ILE A 18 3.95 3.92 1.10
CA ILE A 18 3.92 5.19 0.34
C ILE A 18 5.25 5.37 -0.38
N MET A 19 5.21 5.47 -1.71
CA MET A 19 6.38 5.70 -2.55
C MET A 19 6.27 7.06 -3.22
N SER A 20 7.22 7.96 -2.98
CA SER A 20 7.25 9.28 -3.64
C SER A 20 8.17 9.27 -4.86
N PHE A 21 7.73 9.96 -5.90
CA PHE A 21 8.44 10.15 -7.16
C PHE A 21 8.41 11.63 -7.52
N PRO A 22 9.51 12.20 -8.06
CA PRO A 22 9.41 13.46 -8.78
C PRO A 22 8.31 13.39 -9.85
N ALA A 23 7.61 14.50 -10.10
CA ALA A 23 6.55 14.56 -11.11
C ALA A 23 6.94 13.84 -12.41
N ASP A 24 6.00 13.08 -12.97
CA ASP A 24 6.15 12.31 -14.22
C ASP A 24 7.23 11.21 -14.17
N ARG A 25 7.72 10.82 -12.98
CA ARG A 25 8.68 9.71 -12.82
C ARG A 25 8.05 8.40 -12.36
N LEU A 26 6.79 8.41 -11.92
CA LEU A 26 6.03 7.18 -11.74
C LEU A 26 5.89 6.50 -13.12
N ASN A 27 6.44 5.29 -13.25
CA ASN A 27 6.58 4.62 -14.54
C ASN A 27 6.17 3.14 -14.48
N ALA A 28 5.98 2.55 -15.65
CA ALA A 28 5.55 1.16 -15.81
C ALA A 28 6.49 0.13 -15.15
N GLY A 29 7.77 0.46 -14.94
CA GLY A 29 8.74 -0.43 -14.29
C GLY A 29 8.39 -0.71 -12.82
N VAL A 30 7.90 0.30 -12.10
CA VAL A 30 7.41 0.14 -10.72
C VAL A 30 6.20 -0.80 -10.70
N LEU A 31 5.21 -0.55 -11.55
CA LEU A 31 3.99 -1.36 -11.61
C LEU A 31 4.25 -2.80 -12.04
N THR A 32 5.14 -3.00 -13.02
CA THR A 32 5.57 -4.33 -13.47
C THR A 32 6.27 -5.10 -12.35
N THR A 33 7.05 -4.40 -11.51
CA THR A 33 7.72 -5.01 -10.36
C THR A 33 6.71 -5.42 -9.29
N LEU A 34 5.75 -4.56 -8.97
CA LEU A 34 4.65 -4.87 -8.06
C LEU A 34 3.83 -6.08 -8.54
N ASP A 35 3.50 -6.11 -9.84
CA ASP A 35 2.80 -7.25 -10.45
C ASP A 35 3.59 -8.56 -10.31
N ARG A 36 4.89 -8.53 -10.59
CA ARG A 36 5.75 -9.71 -10.41
C ARG A 36 5.78 -10.20 -8.96
N LEU A 37 5.85 -9.29 -7.99
CA LEU A 37 5.87 -9.63 -6.56
C LEU A 37 4.55 -10.26 -6.11
N THR A 38 3.41 -9.74 -6.57
CA THR A 38 2.09 -10.31 -6.25
C THR A 38 1.84 -11.67 -6.92
N ARG A 39 2.36 -11.90 -8.12
CA ARG A 39 2.27 -13.21 -8.81
C ARG A 39 3.00 -14.34 -8.07
N ALA A 40 4.00 -14.03 -7.26
CA ALA A 40 4.65 -15.03 -6.39
C ALA A 40 3.73 -15.52 -5.25
N GLY A 41 2.58 -14.88 -5.03
CA GLY A 41 1.52 -15.32 -4.11
C GLY A 41 1.73 -14.98 -2.64
N GLN A 42 2.94 -14.55 -2.26
CA GLN A 42 3.29 -14.19 -0.87
C GLN A 42 2.78 -12.80 -0.47
N LEU A 43 2.52 -11.93 -1.44
CA LEU A 43 1.97 -10.59 -1.26
C LEU A 43 0.74 -10.43 -2.14
N ARG A 44 -0.20 -9.59 -1.71
CA ARG A 44 -1.36 -9.20 -2.52
C ARG A 44 -1.60 -7.70 -2.35
N ILE A 45 -1.76 -7.00 -3.46
CA ILE A 45 -2.27 -5.62 -3.43
C ILE A 45 -3.76 -5.67 -3.14
N VAL A 46 -4.16 -5.02 -2.06
CA VAL A 46 -5.55 -4.94 -1.62
C VAL A 46 -6.18 -3.64 -2.09
N ASP A 47 -5.42 -2.55 -2.05
CA ASP A 47 -5.86 -1.23 -2.49
C ASP A 47 -4.66 -0.46 -3.04
N ILE A 48 -4.91 0.43 -4.00
CA ILE A 48 -3.85 1.25 -4.60
C ILE A 48 -4.40 2.58 -5.08
N LEU A 49 -3.71 3.67 -4.75
CA LEU A 49 -4.08 5.01 -5.16
C LEU A 49 -2.84 5.82 -5.54
N VAL A 50 -2.99 6.69 -6.54
CA VAL A 50 -1.99 7.73 -6.81
C VAL A 50 -2.45 9.01 -6.15
N MET A 51 -1.55 9.63 -5.40
CA MET A 51 -1.71 10.93 -4.80
C MET A 51 -0.81 11.91 -5.54
N ARG A 52 -1.35 13.07 -5.89
CA ARG A 52 -0.59 14.20 -6.42
C ARG A 52 -0.74 15.38 -5.46
N THR A 53 0.38 15.93 -5.02
CA THR A 53 0.35 17.13 -4.20
C THR A 53 0.39 18.37 -5.11
N ASP A 54 -0.57 19.26 -4.95
CA ASP A 54 -0.63 20.50 -5.72
C ASP A 54 0.37 21.55 -5.19
N PRO A 55 0.53 22.71 -5.88
CA PRO A 55 1.39 23.78 -5.40
C PRO A 55 0.93 24.40 -4.08
N ALA A 56 -0.27 24.13 -3.56
CA ALA A 56 -0.72 24.57 -2.24
C ALA A 56 -0.43 23.52 -1.14
N GLY A 57 0.12 22.35 -1.49
CA GLY A 57 0.36 21.25 -0.57
C GLY A 57 -0.87 20.38 -0.32
N GLN A 58 -1.94 20.55 -1.09
CA GLN A 58 -3.15 19.73 -1.00
C GLN A 58 -3.00 18.47 -1.84
N ALA A 59 -3.37 17.32 -1.25
CA ALA A 59 -3.38 16.05 -1.95
C ALA A 59 -4.64 15.91 -2.81
N CYS A 60 -4.45 15.53 -4.06
CA CYS A 60 -5.51 15.09 -4.97
C CYS A 60 -5.28 13.61 -5.31
N THR A 61 -6.33 12.81 -5.31
CA THR A 61 -6.27 11.41 -5.71
C THR A 61 -6.52 11.27 -7.20
N VAL A 62 -5.72 10.42 -7.85
CA VAL A 62 -5.90 10.01 -9.25
C VAL A 62 -5.92 8.49 -9.28
N GLU A 63 -6.88 7.91 -10.01
CA GLU A 63 -6.88 6.47 -10.23
C GLU A 63 -5.68 6.08 -11.10
N LEU A 64 -5.05 4.95 -10.77
CA LEU A 64 -3.86 4.52 -11.50
C LEU A 64 -4.14 4.29 -12.99
N CYS A 65 -5.33 3.81 -13.35
CA CYS A 65 -5.73 3.57 -14.72
C CYS A 65 -5.98 4.84 -15.55
N ASP A 66 -6.12 5.99 -14.89
CA ASP A 66 -6.32 7.28 -15.56
C ASP A 66 -5.00 7.96 -15.93
N LEU A 67 -3.87 7.43 -15.45
CA LEU A 67 -2.55 7.95 -15.76
C LEU A 67 -2.05 7.46 -17.13
N PRO A 68 -1.72 8.37 -18.05
CA PRO A 68 -1.26 8.00 -19.39
C PRO A 68 0.11 7.33 -19.32
N GLY A 69 0.29 6.28 -20.13
CA GLY A 69 1.58 5.57 -20.25
C GLY A 69 1.86 4.54 -19.16
N LEU A 70 0.91 4.30 -18.25
CA LEU A 70 0.98 3.21 -17.28
C LEU A 70 0.13 2.00 -17.72
N PRO A 71 0.56 0.75 -17.45
CA PRO A 71 -0.22 -0.45 -17.72
C PRO A 71 -1.54 -0.45 -16.92
N ALA A 72 -2.66 -0.41 -17.64
CA ALA A 72 -4.02 -0.40 -17.07
C ALA A 72 -4.67 -1.80 -17.01
N ASP A 73 -4.01 -2.82 -17.55
CA ASP A 73 -4.47 -4.22 -17.62
C ASP A 73 -4.09 -5.05 -16.39
N LEU A 74 -3.39 -4.46 -15.42
CA LEU A 74 -3.05 -5.13 -14.16
C LEU A 74 -4.31 -5.34 -13.32
N ALA A 75 -4.49 -6.56 -12.80
CA ALA A 75 -5.69 -6.94 -12.05
C ALA A 75 -6.00 -6.03 -10.84
N TRP A 76 -4.96 -5.40 -10.28
CA TRP A 76 -5.07 -4.50 -9.15
C TRP A 76 -5.08 -3.02 -9.52
N ALA A 77 -4.82 -2.64 -10.78
CA ALA A 77 -4.75 -1.22 -11.18
C ALA A 77 -6.08 -0.46 -11.07
N ARG A 78 -7.19 -1.18 -10.91
CA ARG A 78 -8.54 -0.63 -10.71
C ARG A 78 -9.08 -0.93 -9.31
N LEU A 79 -8.24 -1.39 -8.38
CA LEU A 79 -8.66 -1.57 -7.00
C LEU A 79 -8.83 -0.21 -6.36
N ALA A 80 -10.09 0.17 -6.19
CA ALA A 80 -10.53 1.27 -5.35
C ALA A 80 -11.45 0.68 -4.27
N THR A 81 -10.86 -0.10 -3.37
CA THR A 81 -11.62 -0.78 -2.30
C THR A 81 -12.07 0.19 -1.22
N GLY A 82 -11.48 1.39 -1.18
CA GLY A 82 -11.76 2.43 -0.18
C GLY A 82 -11.13 2.13 1.18
N LEU A 83 -10.12 1.25 1.21
CA LEU A 83 -9.38 0.92 2.43
C LEU A 83 -8.29 1.94 2.72
N ILE A 84 -7.68 2.52 1.68
CA ILE A 84 -6.89 3.75 1.82
C ILE A 84 -7.88 4.90 1.90
N THR A 85 -8.01 5.49 3.08
CA THR A 85 -8.98 6.55 3.36
C THR A 85 -8.42 7.93 3.03
N ALA A 86 -9.28 8.94 2.95
CA ALA A 86 -8.85 10.33 2.77
C ALA A 86 -7.91 10.80 3.89
N THR A 87 -8.14 10.35 5.14
CA THR A 87 -7.26 10.66 6.27
C THR A 87 -5.86 10.08 6.07
N ASP A 88 -5.74 8.85 5.57
CA ASP A 88 -4.43 8.23 5.30
C ASP A 88 -3.67 9.01 4.21
N LEU A 89 -4.40 9.51 3.20
CA LEU A 89 -3.83 10.36 2.14
C LEU A 89 -3.38 11.71 2.69
N ASP A 90 -4.17 12.35 3.54
CA ASP A 90 -3.80 13.62 4.18
C ASP A 90 -2.54 13.49 5.05
N GLU A 91 -2.37 12.35 5.73
CA GLU A 91 -1.15 12.05 6.48
C GLU A 91 0.04 11.78 5.56
N ALA A 92 -0.17 10.98 4.50
CA ALA A 92 0.87 10.71 3.50
C ALA A 92 1.33 11.99 2.80
N ALA A 93 0.43 12.94 2.52
CA ALA A 93 0.73 14.22 1.89
C ALA A 93 1.75 15.05 2.66
N ARG A 94 1.80 14.91 4.00
CA ARG A 94 2.75 15.60 4.88
C ARG A 94 4.17 15.04 4.80
N LEU A 95 4.35 13.87 4.18
CA LEU A 95 5.62 13.16 4.04
C LEU A 95 6.22 13.31 2.65
N VAL A 96 5.37 13.60 1.67
CA VAL A 96 5.73 13.74 0.26
C VAL A 96 6.15 15.19 0.00
N ASP A 97 7.28 15.37 -0.66
CA ASP A 97 7.71 16.70 -1.08
C ASP A 97 6.70 17.34 -2.03
N ARG A 98 6.64 18.67 -2.07
CA ARG A 98 5.75 19.39 -2.99
C ARG A 98 6.11 19.07 -4.44
N ASP A 99 5.09 19.10 -5.30
CA ASP A 99 5.20 18.80 -6.73
C ASP A 99 5.68 17.37 -7.06
N ASN A 100 5.65 16.45 -6.09
CA ASN A 100 5.88 15.02 -6.31
C ASN A 100 4.56 14.27 -6.46
N ASP A 101 4.62 13.19 -7.24
CA ASP A 101 3.62 12.14 -7.25
C ASP A 101 3.93 11.14 -6.14
N ALA A 102 2.91 10.51 -5.57
CA ALA A 102 3.07 9.41 -4.63
C ALA A 102 2.15 8.25 -4.97
N LEU A 103 2.67 7.04 -4.87
CA LEU A 103 1.91 5.81 -5.00
C LEU A 103 1.69 5.22 -3.61
N ALA A 104 0.43 5.19 -3.18
CA ALA A 104 0.00 4.53 -1.95
C ALA A 104 -0.47 3.11 -2.27
N VAL A 105 0.15 2.11 -1.67
CA VAL A 105 -0.17 0.70 -1.90
C VAL A 105 -0.46 0.02 -0.56
N LEU A 106 -1.64 -0.57 -0.44
CA LEU A 106 -2.00 -1.41 0.70
C LEU A 106 -1.72 -2.87 0.35
N LEU A 107 -0.75 -3.47 1.04
CA LEU A 107 -0.26 -4.83 0.79
C LEU A 107 -0.70 -5.79 1.90
N GLU A 108 -1.21 -6.95 1.51
CA GLU A 108 -1.46 -8.08 2.41
C GLU A 108 -0.27 -9.04 2.40
N HIS A 109 0.32 -9.30 3.57
CA HIS A 109 1.40 -10.27 3.77
C HIS A 109 0.89 -11.69 3.95
N ARG A 110 0.54 -12.37 2.85
CA ARG A 110 0.01 -13.75 2.88
C ARG A 110 0.99 -14.77 3.46
N TRP A 111 2.29 -14.57 3.24
CA TRP A 111 3.33 -15.42 3.83
C TRP A 111 3.27 -15.44 5.36
N LEU A 112 2.84 -14.34 5.98
CA LEU A 112 2.77 -14.24 7.44
C LEU A 112 1.60 -15.05 8.01
N ASN A 113 0.50 -15.17 7.27
CA ASN A 113 -0.58 -16.09 7.63
C ASN A 113 -0.09 -17.56 7.60
N GLU A 114 0.70 -17.94 6.59
CA GLU A 114 1.30 -19.27 6.53
C GLU A 114 2.26 -19.51 7.72
N LEU A 115 3.17 -18.56 7.97
CA LEU A 115 4.12 -18.67 9.07
C LEU A 115 3.42 -18.73 10.43
N ALA A 116 2.42 -17.86 10.65
CA ALA A 116 1.63 -17.85 11.88
C ALA A 116 0.97 -19.21 12.14
N GLY A 117 0.44 -19.85 11.09
CA GLY A 117 -0.10 -21.21 11.18
C GLY A 117 0.94 -22.24 11.63
N ARG A 118 2.16 -22.20 11.08
CA ARG A 118 3.25 -23.11 11.45
C ARG A 118 3.80 -22.85 12.87
N VAL A 119 3.91 -21.59 13.25
CA VAL A 119 4.33 -21.17 14.60
C VAL A 119 3.31 -21.65 15.64
N ALA A 120 2.02 -21.42 15.39
CA ALA A 120 0.95 -21.90 16.26
C ALA A 120 0.91 -23.43 16.36
N ALA A 121 1.14 -24.15 15.26
CA ALA A 121 1.24 -25.61 15.26
C ALA A 121 2.43 -26.15 16.09
N SER A 122 3.40 -25.30 16.40
CA SER A 122 4.54 -25.60 17.27
C SER A 122 4.36 -25.03 18.68
N GLU A 123 3.14 -24.64 19.06
CA GLU A 123 2.82 -23.96 20.33
C GLU A 123 3.56 -22.63 20.54
N GLY A 124 4.07 -22.03 19.45
CA GLY A 124 4.72 -20.73 19.47
C GLY A 124 3.76 -19.58 19.19
N THR A 125 4.24 -18.36 19.46
CA THR A 125 3.52 -17.11 19.16
C THR A 125 4.47 -16.11 18.51
N ILE A 126 4.02 -15.43 17.46
CA ILE A 126 4.74 -14.28 16.89
C ILE A 126 4.52 -13.09 17.84
N VAL A 127 5.57 -12.67 18.54
CA VAL A 127 5.48 -11.65 19.59
C VAL A 127 5.60 -10.21 19.07
N ALA A 128 6.28 -10.00 17.95
CA ALA A 128 6.44 -8.68 17.33
C ALA A 128 6.72 -8.81 15.83
N LEU A 129 6.23 -7.84 15.06
CA LEU A 129 6.57 -7.60 13.67
C LEU A 129 6.76 -6.09 13.50
N THR A 130 7.88 -5.66 12.94
CA THR A 130 8.16 -4.23 12.75
C THR A 130 8.93 -4.06 11.44
N HIS A 131 8.54 -3.05 10.66
CA HIS A 131 9.31 -2.64 9.50
C HIS A 131 10.48 -1.75 9.96
N ILE A 132 11.71 -2.16 9.64
CA ILE A 132 12.92 -1.39 9.92
C ILE A 132 13.44 -0.87 8.58
N PRO A 133 13.36 0.45 8.31
CA PRO A 133 13.86 1.02 7.07
C PRO A 133 15.35 0.75 6.89
N GLY A 134 15.75 0.40 5.66
CA GLY A 134 17.16 0.48 5.25
C GLY A 134 17.67 1.93 5.33
N ALA A 135 19.00 2.11 5.37
CA ALA A 135 19.65 3.42 5.54
C ALA A 135 18.97 4.55 4.72
N PRO A 136 18.83 5.77 5.28
CA PRO A 136 17.89 6.77 4.79
C PRO A 136 18.27 7.28 3.41
N GLY A 137 17.53 6.86 2.39
CA GLY A 137 17.34 7.66 1.18
C GLY A 137 16.12 8.55 1.40
N HIS A 138 16.32 9.81 1.79
CA HIS A 138 15.33 10.92 1.95
C HIS A 138 13.92 10.64 2.53
N ALA A 139 13.63 9.41 2.98
CA ALA A 139 12.30 9.04 3.45
C ALA A 139 12.12 9.56 4.88
N ARG A 140 11.17 10.47 5.07
CA ARG A 140 10.68 10.83 6.40
C ARG A 140 10.02 9.59 7.01
N MET A 141 10.54 9.16 8.14
CA MET A 141 9.99 8.01 8.87
C MET A 141 8.60 8.37 9.41
N LEU A 142 7.61 7.52 9.13
CA LEU A 142 6.32 7.53 9.80
C LEU A 142 6.57 7.19 11.27
N THR A 143 6.66 8.19 12.13
CA THR A 143 6.53 7.97 13.57
C THR A 143 5.05 7.76 13.86
N THR A 144 4.59 6.51 13.80
CA THR A 144 3.32 6.12 14.41
C THR A 144 3.43 6.43 15.91
N THR A 145 2.83 7.54 16.31
CA THR A 145 2.67 7.86 17.74
C THR A 145 1.44 7.08 18.22
N SER A 146 1.63 6.35 19.32
CA SER A 146 0.65 5.47 19.98
C SER A 146 -0.66 6.13 20.36
#